data_AF-A0A7J8VH17-F1
#
_entry.id   AF-A0A7J8VH17-F1
#
_cell.length_a   1.000
_cell.length_b   1.000
_cell.length_c   1.000
_cell.angle_alpha   90.00
_cell.angle_beta   90.00
_cell.angle_gamma   90.00
#
_symmetry.space_group_name_H-M   'P 1'
#
loop_
_entity.id
_entity.type
_entity.pdbx_description
1 polymer ?
#
loop_
_entity_poly.entity_id
_entity_poly.type
_entity_poly.pdbx_seq_one_letter_code
_entity_poly.pdbx_strand_id
1 'polypeptide(L)' 'MLEKVLPHAMLKAKPNLESRIRILKRDWTIVYNMLRGKNSDFG' A
#
# COMPACT_ATOMS: atom_id res chain seq x y z
N MET A 1 -9.36 1.23 7.14
CA MET A 1 -8.79 2.46 6.53
C MET A 1 -9.29 2.67 5.10
N LEU A 2 -9.29 1.66 4.24
CA LEU A 2 -9.78 1.81 2.86
C LEU A 2 -11.27 2.19 2.77
N GLU A 3 -12.11 1.61 3.65
CA GLU A 3 -13.52 1.99 3.79
C GLU A 3 -13.75 3.48 4.16
N LYS A 4 -12.79 4.13 4.82
CA LYS A 4 -12.89 5.58 5.11
C LYS A 4 -12.51 6.44 3.91
N VAL A 5 -11.65 5.93 3.02
CA VAL A 5 -11.16 6.65 1.83
C VAL A 5 -12.08 6.45 0.63
N LEU A 6 -12.72 5.26 0.52
CA LEU A 6 -13.79 4.99 -0.43
C LEU A 6 -15.02 4.40 0.27
N PRO A 7 -15.83 5.22 0.96
CA PRO A 7 -17.00 4.77 1.70
C PRO A 7 -18.18 4.33 0.81
N HIS A 8 -18.10 4.56 -0.50
CA HIS A 8 -19.13 4.20 -1.48
C HIS A 8 -18.65 3.26 -2.58
N ALA A 9 -17.37 2.91 -2.60
CA ALA A 9 -16.99 1.74 -3.34
C ALA A 9 -17.57 0.57 -2.56
N MET A 10 -18.53 -0.17 -3.12
CA MET A 10 -19.04 -1.43 -2.57
C MET A 10 -17.97 -2.53 -2.51
N LEU A 11 -16.71 -2.15 -2.33
CA LEU A 11 -15.59 -2.94 -1.88
C LEU A 11 -15.77 -3.23 -0.38
N LYS A 12 -16.84 -3.93 -0.03
CA LYS A 12 -16.71 -4.98 0.98
C LYS A 12 -15.85 -6.05 0.32
N ALA A 13 -14.59 -5.70 0.09
CA ALA A 13 -13.66 -6.49 -0.66
C ALA A 13 -13.63 -7.83 0.07
N LYS A 14 -13.92 -8.93 -0.64
CA LYS A 14 -13.73 -10.28 -0.08
C LYS A 14 -12.41 -10.25 0.72
N PRO A 15 -12.30 -10.84 1.91
CA PRO A 15 -11.08 -10.72 2.73
C PRO A 15 -9.76 -10.94 1.95
N ASN A 16 -9.82 -11.75 0.90
CA ASN A 16 -8.77 -11.97 -0.12
C ASN A 16 -8.35 -10.72 -0.94
N LEU A 17 -9.25 -9.80 -1.27
CA LEU A 17 -8.95 -8.55 -1.98
C LEU A 17 -8.30 -7.52 -1.06
N GLU A 18 -8.76 -7.40 0.20
CA GLU A 18 -8.10 -6.52 1.17
C GLU A 18 -6.69 -6.97 1.50
N SER A 19 -6.47 -8.28 1.64
CA SER A 19 -5.14 -8.85 1.86
C SER A 19 -4.22 -8.58 0.67
N ARG A 20 -4.72 -8.74 -0.56
CA ARG A 20 -3.97 -8.41 -1.79
C ARG A 20 -3.62 -6.94 -1.91
N ILE A 21 -4.55 -6.02 -1.58
CA ILE A 21 -4.26 -4.57 -1.57
C ILE A 21 -3.21 -4.24 -0.49
N ARG A 22 -3.27 -4.90 0.68
CA ARG A 22 -2.27 -4.72 1.74
C ARG A 22 -0.89 -5.19 1.31
N ILE A 23 -0.79 -6.34 0.64
CA ILE A 23 0.46 -6.86 0.09
C ILE A 23 1.00 -5.88 -0.95
N LEU A 24 0.16 -5.48 -1.92
CA LEU A 24 0.54 -4.54 -2.97
C LEU A 24 1.08 -3.21 -2.42
N LYS A 25 0.46 -2.66 -1.36
CA LYS A 25 0.95 -1.45 -0.71
C LYS A 25 2.34 -1.63 -0.09
N ARG A 26 2.64 -2.80 0.49
CA ARG A 26 3.97 -3.11 1.06
C ARG A 26 5.00 -3.23 -0.04
N ASP A 27 4.71 -4.00 -1.08
CA ASP A 27 5.62 -4.19 -2.22
C ASP A 27 5.89 -2.86 -2.93
N TRP A 28 4.85 -2.05 -3.14
CA TRP A 28 5.01 -0.71 -3.69
C TRP A 28 5.90 0.17 -2.83
N THR A 29 5.80 0.10 -1.51
CA THR A 29 6.67 0.87 -0.60
C THR A 29 8.14 0.46 -0.76
N ILE A 30 8.42 -0.84 -0.94
CA ILE A 30 9.78 -1.34 -1.17
C ILE A 30 10.33 -0.83 -2.49
N VAL A 31 9.57 -0.99 -3.58
CA VAL A 31 9.97 -0.51 -4.92
C VAL A 31 10.17 1.01 -4.91
N TYR A 32 9.26 1.75 -4.26
CA TYR A 32 9.38 3.19 -4.12
C TYR A 32 10.62 3.60 -3.33
N ASN A 33 10.94 2.92 -2.23
CA ASN A 33 12.15 3.18 -1.45
C ASN A 33 13.43 2.86 -2.24
N MET A 34 13.43 1.81 -3.05
CA MET A 34 14.53 1.49 -3.95
C MET A 34 14.72 2.57 -5.02
N LEU A 35 13.63 2.97 -5.68
CA LEU A 35 13.64 4.01 -6.72
C LEU A 35 14.04 5.38 -6.18
N ARG A 36 13.59 5.72 -4.97
CA ARG A 36 13.91 7.02 -4.35
C ARG A 36 15.38 7.12 -3.93
N GLY A 37 16.08 5.99 -3.87
CA GLY A 37 17.42 5.90 -3.31
C GLY A 37 17.37 6.21 -1.82
N LYS A 38 17.99 5.38 -0.99
CA LYS A 38 18.14 5.67 0.43
C LYS A 38 19.16 6.81 0.59
N ASN A 39 18.75 8.04 0.29
CA ASN A 39 19.52 9.28 0.50
C ASN A 39 19.47 9.72 1.97
N SER A 40 19.67 8.79 2.90
CA SER A 40 19.60 9.07 4.34
C SER A 40 20.60 8.27 5.17
N ASP A 41 21.72 7.83 4.57
CA ASP A 41 22.88 7.28 5.27
C ASP A 41 24.14 8.15 4.98
N PHE A 42 23.98 9.47 5.08
CA PHE A 42 25.10 10.42 5.22
C PHE A 42 24.77 11.33 6.40
N GLY A 43 25.19 10.88 7.59
CA GLY A 43 25.09 11.57 8.87
C GLY A 43 25.94 10.83 9.87
#